data_AF-A0A7V6DC00-F1
#
_entry.id   AF-A0A7V6DC00-F1
#
_cell.length_a   1.000
_cell.length_b   1.000
_cell.length_c   1.000
_cell.angle_alpha   90.00
_cell.angle_beta   90.00
_cell.angle_gamma   90.00
#
_symmetry.space_group_name_H-M   'P 1'
#
loop_
_entity.id
_entity.type
_entity.pdbx_description
1 polymer ?
#
loop_
_entity_poly.entity_id
_entity_poly.type
_entity_poly.pdbx_seq_one_letter_code
_entity_poly.pdbx_strand_id
1 'polypeptide(L)'
;MKRVCWLLVLVLAVPAVAQQPPAWDISNTYWTAQIRDVLLGYTYDGNIRFFSMNTSTGEFTGRVQYLPPNLNPLGQYNVSGRVEGDNISFRGIANIPGLGNTDVVWVGTVTQNGARLEGQMAYWDWLWEVWVMFTWRTTSGGPARPIVRTYAISGKVTLEEFIGDLSTVAVTVQLRPAGSLNPIRTAVLNLDSAGNYTLPEVPNGTYDLAFQASHWLRRLVRNVTVSGANVTGVNVSLTNGDVNGDNEVGLLDFGLLTAAFNTQPGDAAWNPNADLNGDEEVGLPDFSVLVRSFGLAGDD
;
A
#
# COMPACT_ATOMS: atom_id res chain seq x y z
N MET A 1 61.23 4.20 -10.64
CA MET A 1 60.49 5.30 -11.30
C MET A 1 59.01 4.93 -11.33
N LYS A 2 58.19 5.40 -10.38
CA LYS A 2 56.75 5.14 -10.37
C LYS A 2 56.06 6.26 -11.14
N ARG A 3 55.39 5.95 -12.26
CA ARG A 3 54.57 6.90 -13.02
C ARG A 3 53.19 6.97 -12.36
N VAL A 4 52.82 8.14 -11.86
CA VAL A 4 51.48 8.41 -11.32
C VAL A 4 50.66 9.06 -12.44
N CYS A 5 49.66 8.35 -12.96
CA CYS A 5 48.64 8.93 -13.84
C CYS A 5 47.55 9.56 -12.96
N TRP A 6 47.46 10.88 -12.96
CA TRP A 6 46.33 11.60 -12.39
C TRP A 6 45.20 11.62 -13.43
N LEU A 7 44.11 10.90 -13.16
CA LEU A 7 42.88 11.04 -13.93
C LEU A 7 42.06 12.18 -13.30
N LEU A 8 42.02 13.32 -13.97
CA LEU A 8 41.22 14.48 -13.55
C LEU A 8 39.76 14.24 -13.96
N VAL A 9 38.88 13.93 -13.00
CA VAL A 9 37.43 13.85 -13.26
C VAL A 9 36.84 15.25 -13.15
N LEU A 10 36.43 15.81 -14.29
CA LEU A 10 35.71 17.08 -14.38
C LEU A 10 34.24 16.83 -13.95
N VAL A 11 33.85 17.34 -12.78
CA VAL A 11 32.46 17.27 -12.30
C VAL A 11 31.66 18.37 -12.98
N LEU A 12 30.93 18.02 -14.05
CA LEU A 12 29.89 18.88 -14.62
C LEU A 12 28.64 18.75 -13.75
N ALA A 13 28.21 19.84 -13.12
CA ALA A 13 26.96 19.90 -12.38
C ALA A 13 25.78 19.79 -13.36
N VAL A 14 25.14 18.62 -13.39
CA VAL A 14 23.87 18.41 -14.08
C VAL A 14 22.76 19.06 -13.23
N PRO A 15 21.86 19.87 -13.82
CA PRO A 15 20.75 20.45 -13.07
C PRO A 15 19.86 19.35 -12.49
N ALA A 16 19.50 19.49 -11.20
CA ALA A 16 18.64 18.56 -10.50
C ALA A 16 17.25 18.56 -11.13
N VAL A 17 16.97 17.57 -11.97
CA VAL A 17 15.60 17.20 -12.33
C VAL A 17 14.89 16.81 -11.04
N ALA A 18 13.71 17.37 -10.77
CA ALA A 18 12.87 16.92 -9.66
C ALA A 18 12.59 15.42 -9.86
N GLN A 19 13.30 14.59 -9.11
CA GLN A 19 13.22 13.15 -9.24
C GLN A 19 11.85 12.68 -8.76
N GLN A 20 11.18 11.90 -9.61
CA GLN A 20 9.96 11.21 -9.25
C GLN A 20 10.21 10.39 -7.98
N PRO A 21 9.34 10.48 -6.97
CA PRO A 21 9.52 9.72 -5.74
C PRO A 21 9.62 8.21 -6.06
N PRO A 22 10.49 7.47 -5.35
CA PRO A 22 10.66 6.04 -5.58
C PRO A 22 9.33 5.30 -5.43
N ALA A 23 9.09 4.32 -6.31
CA ALA A 23 7.83 3.57 -6.36
C ALA A 23 7.62 2.61 -5.18
N TRP A 24 8.56 2.55 -4.22
CA TRP A 24 8.61 1.58 -3.14
C TRP A 24 9.29 2.15 -1.90
N ASP A 25 8.76 1.81 -0.72
CA ASP A 25 9.35 2.09 0.59
C ASP A 25 9.98 0.80 1.13
N ILE A 26 11.29 0.84 1.40
CA ILE A 26 12.03 -0.31 1.99
C ILE A 26 12.19 -0.18 3.50
N SER A 27 11.64 0.85 4.15
CA SER A 27 11.76 1.07 5.59
C SER A 27 11.25 -0.14 6.39
N ASN A 28 11.98 -0.53 7.43
CA ASN A 28 11.67 -1.67 8.29
C ASN A 28 11.55 -3.04 7.59
N THR A 29 12.09 -3.21 6.39
CA THR A 29 12.07 -4.51 5.71
C THR A 29 13.23 -5.41 6.16
N TYR A 30 13.05 -6.73 6.04
CA TYR A 30 14.04 -7.75 6.40
C TYR A 30 14.09 -8.83 5.32
N TRP A 31 15.29 -9.11 4.80
CA TRP A 31 15.52 -10.04 3.69
C TRP A 31 16.59 -11.06 4.07
N THR A 32 16.42 -12.31 3.63
CA THR A 32 17.50 -13.30 3.56
C THR A 32 18.17 -13.22 2.21
N ALA A 33 19.50 -13.19 2.19
CA ALA A 33 20.32 -13.18 0.99
C ALA A 33 21.31 -14.34 1.04
N GLN A 34 21.35 -15.15 0.00
CA GLN A 34 22.43 -16.10 -0.21
C GLN A 34 23.56 -15.39 -0.94
N ILE A 35 24.76 -15.39 -0.35
CA ILE A 35 25.95 -14.68 -0.81
C ILE A 35 26.94 -15.71 -1.35
N ARG A 36 27.39 -15.56 -2.59
CA ARG A 36 28.38 -16.45 -3.22
C ARG A 36 29.66 -15.69 -3.53
N ASP A 37 30.77 -16.11 -2.94
CA ASP A 37 32.12 -15.68 -3.29
C ASP A 37 32.48 -16.23 -4.68
N VAL A 38 32.76 -15.33 -5.63
CA VAL A 38 33.07 -15.70 -7.02
C VAL A 38 34.50 -16.20 -7.18
N LEU A 39 35.41 -15.84 -6.27
CA LEU A 39 36.84 -16.20 -6.34
C LEU A 39 37.12 -17.53 -5.64
N LEU A 40 36.60 -17.70 -4.42
CA LEU A 40 36.85 -18.88 -3.58
C LEU A 40 35.72 -19.91 -3.65
N GLY A 41 34.59 -19.56 -4.30
CA GLY A 41 33.47 -20.47 -4.53
C GLY A 41 32.60 -20.73 -3.30
N TYR A 42 32.88 -20.09 -2.17
CA TYR A 42 32.10 -20.24 -0.95
C TYR A 42 30.70 -19.65 -1.10
N THR A 43 29.73 -20.25 -0.40
CA THR A 43 28.35 -19.76 -0.35
C THR A 43 27.88 -19.71 1.10
N TYR A 44 27.28 -18.58 1.49
CA TYR A 44 26.80 -18.35 2.86
C TYR A 44 25.42 -17.69 2.84
N ASP A 45 24.62 -17.95 3.86
CA ASP A 45 23.37 -17.21 4.07
C ASP A 45 23.58 -16.01 5.00
N GLY A 46 23.04 -14.86 4.60
CA GLY A 46 23.03 -13.63 5.37
C GLY A 46 21.64 -13.02 5.43
N ASN A 47 21.47 -12.07 6.35
CA ASN A 47 20.24 -11.29 6.52
C ASN A 47 20.54 -9.81 6.32
N ILE A 48 19.64 -9.10 5.65
CA ILE A 48 19.71 -7.66 5.46
C ILE A 48 18.43 -7.06 6.04
N ARG A 49 18.58 -6.03 6.88
CA ARG A 49 17.48 -5.28 7.48
C ARG A 49 17.59 -3.82 7.10
N PHE A 50 16.53 -3.24 6.57
CA PHE A 50 16.45 -1.80 6.30
C PHE A 50 15.68 -1.14 7.44
N PHE A 51 16.12 0.02 7.93
CA PHE A 51 15.52 0.68 9.09
C PHE A 51 14.62 1.84 8.68
N SER A 52 15.16 2.77 7.91
CA SER A 52 14.44 3.98 7.53
C SER A 52 14.79 4.38 6.11
N MET A 53 13.79 4.84 5.37
CA MET A 53 13.92 5.44 4.06
C MET A 53 13.18 6.77 4.05
N ASN A 54 13.82 7.81 3.51
CA ASN A 54 13.17 9.05 3.15
C ASN A 54 12.46 8.84 1.81
N THR A 55 11.13 8.82 1.80
CA THR A 55 10.33 8.54 0.60
C THR A 55 10.30 9.69 -0.40
N SER A 56 10.72 10.90 -0.01
CA SER A 56 10.85 12.04 -0.93
C SER A 56 12.17 12.01 -1.68
N THR A 57 13.25 11.60 -1.02
CA THR A 57 14.60 11.59 -1.63
C THR A 57 15.05 10.20 -2.06
N GLY A 58 14.43 9.15 -1.55
CA GLY A 58 14.81 7.75 -1.72
C GLY A 58 15.98 7.28 -0.86
N GLU A 59 16.57 8.16 -0.04
CA GLU A 59 17.70 7.81 0.81
C GLU A 59 17.30 6.86 1.94
N PHE A 60 18.15 5.90 2.33
CA PHE A 60 17.84 4.96 3.41
C PHE A 60 19.05 4.61 4.28
N THR A 61 18.77 4.03 5.45
CA THR A 61 19.73 3.36 6.34
C THR A 61 19.29 1.94 6.67
N GLY A 62 20.25 1.04 6.93
CA GLY A 62 20.02 -0.38 7.16
C GLY A 62 21.16 -1.06 7.92
N ARG A 63 21.05 -2.38 8.10
CA ARG A 63 22.09 -3.28 8.60
C ARG A 63 22.15 -4.60 7.83
N VAL A 64 23.34 -5.17 7.73
CA VAL A 64 23.59 -6.54 7.26
C VAL A 64 24.06 -7.39 8.44
N GLN A 65 23.56 -8.62 8.58
CA GLN A 65 23.93 -9.57 9.62
C GLN A 65 24.09 -10.97 9.04
N TYR A 66 25.21 -11.64 9.33
CA TYR A 66 25.40 -13.04 8.97
C TYR A 66 24.82 -14.01 10.02
N LEU A 67 24.33 -15.17 9.58
CA LEU A 67 23.81 -16.22 10.47
C LEU A 67 24.93 -17.19 10.93
N PRO A 68 24.93 -17.62 12.21
CA PRO A 68 25.75 -18.75 12.67
C PRO A 68 25.33 -20.07 12.00
N PRO A 69 26.21 -21.07 11.84
CA PRO A 69 27.60 -21.14 12.29
C PRO A 69 28.54 -20.63 11.20
N ASN A 70 28.91 -19.37 11.29
CA ASN A 70 30.00 -18.81 10.49
C ASN A 70 31.22 -18.66 11.40
N LEU A 71 32.35 -19.21 11.00
CA LEU A 71 33.67 -18.91 11.63
C LEU A 71 34.11 -17.47 11.33
N ASN A 72 33.17 -16.59 10.99
CA ASN A 72 33.42 -15.26 10.49
C ASN A 72 33.26 -14.28 11.66
N PRO A 73 34.31 -13.55 12.08
CA PRO A 73 34.24 -12.53 13.14
C PRO A 73 33.37 -11.32 12.76
N LEU A 74 32.70 -11.38 11.61
CA LEU A 74 32.00 -10.30 10.96
C LEU A 74 30.57 -10.13 11.51
N GLY A 75 30.44 -9.31 12.55
CA GLY A 75 29.19 -8.92 13.20
C GLY A 75 28.25 -8.05 12.35
N GLN A 76 27.25 -7.44 12.97
CA GLN A 76 26.26 -6.59 12.29
C GLN A 76 26.91 -5.32 11.68
N TYR A 77 26.54 -4.95 10.45
CA TYR A 77 27.10 -3.79 9.73
C TYR A 77 26.06 -2.79 9.30
N ASN A 78 26.28 -1.50 9.56
CA ASN A 78 25.40 -0.46 9.04
C ASN A 78 25.63 -0.26 7.54
N VAL A 79 24.53 -0.10 6.80
CA VAL A 79 24.53 0.30 5.39
C VAL A 79 23.67 1.54 5.21
N SER A 80 23.97 2.32 4.19
CA SER A 80 23.20 3.49 3.77
C SER A 80 23.14 3.53 2.26
N GLY A 81 22.08 4.07 1.69
CA GLY A 81 21.93 4.03 0.24
C GLY A 81 20.79 4.87 -0.25
N ARG A 82 20.39 4.62 -1.49
CA ARG A 82 19.30 5.29 -2.16
C ARG A 82 18.52 4.34 -3.04
N VAL A 83 17.21 4.56 -3.12
CA VAL A 83 16.30 3.92 -4.06
C VAL A 83 15.98 4.90 -5.19
N GLU A 84 16.15 4.46 -6.43
CA GLU A 84 15.86 5.22 -7.65
C GLU A 84 15.18 4.32 -8.67
N GLY A 85 13.90 4.57 -8.97
CA GLY A 85 13.11 3.68 -9.84
C GLY A 85 13.09 2.26 -9.27
N ASP A 86 13.48 1.26 -10.07
CA ASP A 86 13.58 -0.16 -9.66
C ASP A 86 14.95 -0.54 -9.08
N ASN A 87 15.82 0.45 -8.83
CA ASN A 87 17.19 0.23 -8.39
C ASN A 87 17.40 0.67 -6.93
N ILE A 88 18.06 -0.18 -6.13
CA ILE A 88 18.65 0.23 -4.84
C ILE A 88 20.16 0.28 -4.99
N SER A 89 20.76 1.42 -4.70
CA SER A 89 22.21 1.57 -4.59
C SER A 89 22.58 1.73 -3.11
N PHE A 90 23.53 0.96 -2.60
CA PHE A 90 23.92 1.08 -1.19
C PHE A 90 25.41 0.95 -0.95
N ARG A 91 25.83 1.57 0.16
CA ARG A 91 27.19 1.55 0.65
C ARG A 91 27.29 1.41 2.17
N GLY A 92 28.35 0.78 2.64
CA GLY A 92 28.64 0.65 4.07
C GLY A 92 30.15 0.47 4.29
N ILE A 93 30.60 0.70 5.52
CA ILE A 93 31.98 0.43 5.93
C ILE A 93 31.92 -0.51 7.14
N ALA A 94 32.72 -1.58 7.12
CA ALA A 94 32.81 -2.55 8.20
C ALA A 94 34.25 -2.65 8.74
N ASN A 95 34.38 -2.71 10.07
CA ASN A 95 35.64 -2.99 10.77
C ASN A 95 35.70 -4.48 11.12
N ILE A 96 36.81 -5.15 10.79
CA ILE A 96 37.02 -6.57 11.13
C ILE A 96 37.81 -6.65 12.45
N PRO A 97 37.22 -7.18 13.54
CA PRO A 97 37.93 -7.32 14.80
C PRO A 97 39.20 -8.17 14.64
N GLY A 98 40.35 -7.61 15.04
CA GLY A 98 41.64 -8.31 15.03
C GLY A 98 42.54 -8.06 13.81
N LEU A 99 42.10 -7.30 12.80
CA LEU A 99 42.88 -7.05 11.57
C LEU A 99 43.32 -5.58 11.37
N GLY A 100 42.98 -4.67 12.29
CA GLY A 100 43.35 -3.24 12.19
C GLY A 100 42.46 -2.45 11.22
N ASN A 101 42.48 -1.12 11.34
CA ASN A 101 41.59 -0.21 10.60
C ASN A 101 41.92 -0.21 9.09
N THR A 102 41.05 -0.80 8.25
CA THR A 102 40.67 -0.41 6.87
C THR A 102 39.77 -1.51 6.28
N ASP A 103 38.44 -1.30 6.23
CA ASP A 103 37.68 -0.67 5.14
C ASP A 103 37.13 -1.69 4.12
N VAL A 104 36.31 -2.63 4.60
CA VAL A 104 35.38 -3.36 3.72
C VAL A 104 34.32 -2.36 3.25
N VAL A 105 34.45 -1.87 2.02
CA VAL A 105 33.49 -0.97 1.38
C VAL A 105 32.42 -1.81 0.68
N TRP A 106 31.23 -1.86 1.26
CA TRP A 106 30.09 -2.46 0.56
C TRP A 106 29.67 -1.50 -0.54
N VAL A 107 29.57 -1.96 -1.79
CA VAL A 107 28.86 -1.25 -2.87
C VAL A 107 28.02 -2.28 -3.59
N GLY A 108 26.74 -2.03 -3.75
CA GLY A 108 25.87 -2.91 -4.51
C GLY A 108 24.74 -2.14 -5.18
N THR A 109 24.44 -2.54 -6.41
CA THR A 109 23.20 -2.17 -7.09
C THR A 109 22.26 -3.37 -7.03
N VAL A 110 21.03 -3.12 -6.63
CA VAL A 110 19.94 -4.09 -6.66
C VAL A 110 19.01 -3.66 -7.78
N THR A 111 18.81 -4.50 -8.79
CA THR A 111 17.78 -4.25 -9.81
C THR A 111 16.63 -5.20 -9.60
N GLN A 112 15.41 -4.67 -9.51
CA GLN A 112 14.22 -5.51 -9.44
C GLN A 112 13.94 -6.12 -10.82
N ASN A 113 14.19 -7.43 -10.97
CA ASN A 113 13.71 -8.22 -12.10
C ASN A 113 12.55 -9.11 -11.62
N GLY A 114 11.40 -8.48 -11.36
CA GLY A 114 10.23 -9.14 -10.78
C GLY A 114 10.43 -9.50 -9.30
N ALA A 115 10.48 -10.80 -8.96
CA ALA A 115 10.59 -11.29 -7.58
C ALA A 115 12.04 -11.54 -7.12
N ARG A 116 13.04 -11.31 -7.98
CA ARG A 116 14.44 -11.58 -7.70
C ARG A 116 15.22 -10.28 -7.64
N LEU A 117 16.06 -10.19 -6.61
CA LEU A 117 17.02 -9.12 -6.44
C LEU A 117 18.42 -9.71 -6.63
N GLU A 118 19.19 -9.11 -7.51
CA GLU A 118 20.56 -9.52 -7.85
C GLU A 118 21.48 -8.30 -7.76
N GLY A 119 22.73 -8.51 -7.36
CA GLY A 119 23.73 -7.47 -7.31
C GLY A 119 25.13 -8.02 -7.08
N GLN A 120 26.12 -7.15 -7.26
CA GLN A 120 27.53 -7.42 -7.03
C GLN A 120 28.01 -6.67 -5.79
N MET A 121 28.88 -7.27 -4.99
CA MET A 121 29.55 -6.63 -3.84
C MET A 121 31.04 -6.91 -3.88
N ALA A 122 31.88 -6.02 -3.35
CA ALA A 122 33.33 -6.14 -3.45
C ALA A 122 34.01 -5.64 -2.16
N TYR A 123 35.02 -6.33 -1.61
CA TYR A 123 35.87 -5.81 -0.52
C TYR A 123 37.35 -5.84 -0.91
N TRP A 124 38.17 -5.01 -0.25
CA TRP A 124 39.62 -4.92 -0.44
C TRP A 124 40.36 -5.63 0.69
N ASP A 125 41.25 -6.57 0.36
CA ASP A 125 42.16 -7.20 1.32
C ASP A 125 43.57 -6.58 1.21
N TRP A 126 44.10 -6.01 2.29
CA TRP A 126 45.46 -5.44 2.32
C TRP A 126 46.55 -6.49 2.03
N LEU A 127 46.31 -7.76 2.35
CA LEU A 127 47.29 -8.83 2.12
C LEU A 127 47.38 -9.24 0.65
N TRP A 128 46.34 -8.99 -0.16
CA TRP A 128 46.24 -9.52 -1.53
C TRP A 128 45.84 -8.51 -2.62
N GLU A 129 45.42 -7.28 -2.29
CA GLU A 129 44.94 -6.25 -3.23
C GLU A 129 43.84 -6.75 -4.20
N VAL A 130 42.96 -7.64 -3.74
CA VAL A 130 41.91 -8.25 -4.57
C VAL A 130 40.52 -7.72 -4.20
N TRP A 131 39.71 -7.43 -5.22
CA TRP A 131 38.27 -7.24 -5.09
C TRP A 131 37.56 -8.60 -5.09
N VAL A 132 36.95 -8.98 -3.96
CA VAL A 132 36.14 -10.20 -3.90
C VAL A 132 34.72 -9.91 -4.32
N MET A 133 34.34 -10.31 -5.53
CA MET A 133 32.99 -10.14 -6.04
C MET A 133 32.05 -11.18 -5.43
N PHE A 134 30.92 -10.74 -4.87
CA PHE A 134 29.86 -11.68 -4.53
C PHE A 134 28.59 -11.39 -5.30
N THR A 135 27.92 -12.46 -5.70
CA THR A 135 26.54 -12.38 -6.18
C THR A 135 25.61 -12.75 -5.04
N TRP A 136 24.47 -12.07 -4.97
CA TRP A 136 23.45 -12.39 -3.98
C TRP A 136 22.09 -12.62 -4.63
N ARG A 137 21.28 -13.48 -4.00
CA ARG A 137 19.89 -13.76 -4.38
C ARG A 137 19.03 -13.95 -3.12
N THR A 138 17.79 -13.49 -3.15
CA THR A 138 16.84 -13.68 -2.04
C THR A 138 16.37 -15.14 -1.97
N THR A 139 16.48 -15.78 -0.79
CA THR A 139 16.10 -17.19 -0.58
C THR A 139 14.80 -17.39 0.18
N SER A 140 14.30 -16.39 0.91
CA SER A 140 12.92 -16.42 1.41
C SER A 140 11.96 -16.05 0.28
N GLY A 141 11.18 -17.04 -0.13
CA GLY A 141 10.16 -16.92 -1.16
C GLY A 141 9.12 -15.85 -0.83
N GLY A 142 9.13 -14.82 -1.65
CA GLY A 142 8.17 -13.75 -1.81
C GLY A 142 8.89 -12.69 -2.65
N PRO A 143 8.20 -11.90 -3.49
CA PRO A 143 8.82 -10.67 -3.98
C PRO A 143 9.41 -9.94 -2.76
N ALA A 144 10.43 -9.10 -2.93
CA ALA A 144 10.41 -7.88 -2.14
C ALA A 144 9.06 -7.22 -2.44
N ARG A 145 8.03 -7.62 -1.68
CA ARG A 145 6.71 -7.04 -1.81
C ARG A 145 6.94 -5.65 -1.28
N PRO A 146 6.73 -4.61 -2.10
CA PRO A 146 6.79 -3.25 -1.58
C PRO A 146 5.91 -3.25 -0.35
N ILE A 147 6.49 -3.03 0.84
CA ILE A 147 5.67 -2.69 1.99
C ILE A 147 5.32 -1.24 1.72
N VAL A 148 4.36 -1.04 0.83
CA VAL A 148 3.61 0.20 0.80
C VAL A 148 3.10 0.32 2.22
N ARG A 149 3.63 1.28 3.00
CA ARG A 149 3.07 1.55 4.31
C ARG A 149 1.64 1.97 4.08
N THR A 150 0.77 1.03 4.37
CA THR A 150 -0.64 1.26 4.27
C THR A 150 -1.20 1.58 5.64
N TYR A 151 -2.13 2.50 5.65
CA TYR A 151 -2.84 2.96 6.81
C TYR A 151 -4.30 2.57 6.69
N ALA A 152 -5.04 2.77 7.77
CA ALA A 152 -6.48 2.63 7.76
C ALA A 152 -7.13 4.01 7.63
N ILE A 153 -8.24 4.06 6.89
CA ILE A 153 -9.20 5.15 6.95
C ILE A 153 -10.42 4.63 7.69
N SER A 154 -10.86 5.32 8.74
CA SER A 154 -12.06 4.98 9.49
C SER A 154 -12.98 6.16 9.71
N GLY A 155 -14.25 5.85 9.93
CA GLY A 155 -15.29 6.81 10.20
C GLY A 155 -16.64 6.12 10.33
N LYS A 156 -17.70 6.90 10.19
CA LYS A 156 -19.07 6.45 10.32
C LYS A 156 -19.83 6.62 9.00
N VAL A 157 -20.52 5.57 8.58
CA VAL A 157 -21.55 5.63 7.55
C VAL A 157 -22.90 5.78 8.24
N THR A 158 -23.65 6.81 7.87
CA THR A 158 -25.06 6.95 8.22
C THR A 158 -25.89 6.48 7.03
N LEU A 159 -26.65 5.40 7.21
CA LEU A 159 -27.65 4.94 6.26
C LEU A 159 -28.96 5.65 6.59
N GLU A 160 -29.35 6.62 5.78
CA GLU A 160 -30.53 7.43 6.06
C GLU A 160 -31.80 6.58 6.00
N GLU A 161 -32.74 6.87 6.91
CA GLU A 161 -34.07 6.24 6.99
C GLU A 161 -34.09 4.72 7.19
N PHE A 162 -32.97 4.14 7.64
CA PHE A 162 -32.85 2.70 7.91
C PHE A 162 -32.87 2.40 9.41
N ILE A 163 -33.72 1.46 9.80
CA ILE A 163 -33.90 1.03 11.20
C ILE A 163 -33.47 -0.42 11.45
N GLY A 164 -33.15 -1.16 10.40
CA GLY A 164 -32.63 -2.52 10.48
C GLY A 164 -31.22 -2.61 11.07
N ASP A 165 -30.67 -3.83 11.11
CA ASP A 165 -29.31 -4.06 11.60
C ASP A 165 -28.26 -3.57 10.59
N LEU A 166 -27.60 -2.46 10.92
CA LEU A 166 -26.53 -1.86 10.12
C LEU A 166 -25.39 -2.84 9.80
N SER A 167 -25.12 -3.82 10.66
CA SER A 167 -24.03 -4.78 10.45
C SER A 167 -24.28 -5.78 9.33
N THR A 168 -25.54 -5.89 8.88
CA THR A 168 -25.95 -6.72 7.75
C THR A 168 -25.82 -6.00 6.40
N VAL A 169 -25.65 -4.67 6.42
CA VAL A 169 -25.53 -3.88 5.19
C VAL A 169 -24.07 -3.78 4.75
N ALA A 170 -23.79 -4.38 3.60
CA ALA A 170 -22.49 -4.28 2.95
C ALA A 170 -22.35 -2.95 2.21
N VAL A 171 -21.30 -2.18 2.51
CA VAL A 171 -21.00 -0.89 1.84
C VAL A 171 -19.81 -1.07 0.91
N THR A 172 -20.03 -0.84 -0.39
CA THR A 172 -18.95 -0.78 -1.38
C THR A 172 -18.27 0.58 -1.30
N VAL A 173 -16.95 0.58 -1.12
CA VAL A 173 -16.11 1.76 -1.08
C VAL A 173 -15.07 1.71 -2.18
N GLN A 174 -15.09 2.73 -3.04
CA GLN A 174 -14.07 2.96 -4.05
C GLN A 174 -13.05 3.98 -3.54
N LEU A 175 -11.79 3.58 -3.51
CA LEU A 175 -10.65 4.46 -3.28
C LEU A 175 -10.20 5.00 -4.63
N ARG A 176 -10.37 6.30 -4.86
CA ARG A 176 -10.01 6.98 -6.11
C ARG A 176 -8.93 8.02 -5.83
N PRO A 177 -7.94 8.22 -6.71
CA PRO A 177 -7.07 9.39 -6.63
C PRO A 177 -7.92 10.66 -6.61
N ALA A 178 -7.51 11.69 -5.87
CA ALA A 178 -8.28 12.93 -5.78
C ALA A 178 -8.58 13.53 -7.18
N GLY A 179 -9.85 13.81 -7.46
CA GLY A 179 -10.33 14.31 -8.74
C GLY A 179 -10.45 13.27 -9.87
N SER A 180 -10.17 11.99 -9.61
CA SER A 180 -10.32 10.89 -10.57
C SER A 180 -11.62 10.13 -10.34
N LEU A 181 -12.30 9.75 -11.42
CA LEU A 181 -13.43 8.81 -11.38
C LEU A 181 -12.98 7.34 -11.42
N ASN A 182 -11.73 7.08 -11.82
CA ASN A 182 -11.21 5.72 -11.92
C ASN A 182 -10.74 5.23 -10.54
N PRO A 183 -11.35 4.17 -9.98
CA PRO A 183 -10.91 3.60 -8.71
C PRO A 183 -9.58 2.87 -8.88
N ILE A 184 -8.66 3.09 -7.94
CA ILE A 184 -7.45 2.26 -7.81
C ILE A 184 -7.71 1.00 -6.98
N ARG A 185 -8.76 1.02 -6.16
CA ARG A 185 -9.22 -0.11 -5.38
C ARG A 185 -10.71 0.02 -5.08
N THR A 186 -11.41 -1.11 -5.11
CA THR A 186 -12.78 -1.25 -4.62
C THR A 186 -12.76 -2.27 -3.49
N ALA A 187 -13.42 -1.95 -2.37
CA ALA A 187 -13.55 -2.82 -1.22
C ALA A 187 -15.01 -2.88 -0.78
N VAL A 188 -15.44 -4.02 -0.25
CA VAL A 188 -16.73 -4.16 0.42
C VAL A 188 -16.45 -4.15 1.92
N LEU A 189 -17.08 -3.23 2.65
CA LEU A 189 -16.89 -3.03 4.08
C LEU A 189 -18.18 -3.40 4.82
N ASN A 190 -18.02 -4.10 5.94
CA ASN A 190 -19.11 -4.35 6.87
C ASN A 190 -19.09 -3.27 7.94
N LEU A 191 -20.28 -2.76 8.28
CA LEU A 191 -20.43 -1.80 9.38
C LEU A 191 -20.53 -2.54 10.72
N ASP A 192 -20.18 -1.86 11.81
CA ASP A 192 -20.62 -2.29 13.14
C ASP A 192 -22.04 -1.79 13.45
N SER A 193 -22.59 -2.17 14.61
CA SER A 193 -23.93 -1.77 15.04
C SER A 193 -24.12 -0.26 15.26
N ALA A 194 -23.03 0.52 15.28
CA ALA A 194 -23.07 1.97 15.36
C ALA A 194 -22.82 2.65 13.99
N GLY A 195 -22.66 1.87 12.91
CA GLY A 195 -22.38 2.35 11.56
C GLY A 195 -20.90 2.67 11.31
N ASN A 196 -19.98 2.26 12.19
CA ASN A 196 -18.56 2.53 11.98
C ASN A 196 -17.97 1.54 10.97
N TYR A 197 -17.01 2.03 10.19
CA TYR A 197 -16.27 1.24 9.21
C TYR A 197 -14.76 1.43 9.36
N THR A 198 -13.99 0.51 8.77
CA THR A 198 -12.55 0.66 8.59
C THR A 198 -12.16 0.14 7.22
N LEU A 199 -11.58 1.02 6.39
CA LEU A 199 -10.92 0.67 5.14
C LEU A 199 -9.42 0.47 5.41
N PRO A 200 -8.91 -0.76 5.50
CA PRO A 200 -7.50 -1.03 5.73
C PRO A 200 -6.70 -0.84 4.43
N GLU A 201 -5.38 -0.98 4.50
CA GLU A 201 -4.52 -1.12 3.32
C GLU A 201 -4.53 0.10 2.37
N VAL A 202 -4.64 1.32 2.90
CA VAL A 202 -4.60 2.56 2.12
C VAL A 202 -3.18 3.16 2.09
N PRO A 203 -2.52 3.26 0.91
CA PRO A 203 -1.23 3.92 0.78
C PRO A 203 -1.26 5.41 1.17
N ASN A 204 -0.08 6.01 1.35
CA ASN A 204 0.00 7.47 1.40
C ASN A 204 -0.49 8.09 0.08
N GLY A 205 -1.24 9.17 0.18
CA GLY A 205 -1.84 9.84 -0.96
C GLY A 205 -3.03 10.69 -0.57
N THR A 206 -3.62 11.35 -1.56
CA THR A 206 -4.87 12.11 -1.40
C THR A 206 -5.94 11.48 -2.28
N TYR A 207 -7.08 11.16 -1.67
CA TYR A 207 -8.10 10.32 -2.27
C TYR A 207 -9.49 10.94 -2.17
N ASP A 208 -10.32 10.60 -3.14
CA ASP A 208 -11.76 10.71 -3.03
C ASP A 208 -12.32 9.30 -2.76
N LEU A 209 -13.16 9.17 -1.74
CA LEU A 209 -13.77 7.91 -1.33
C LEU A 209 -15.24 7.91 -1.76
N ALA A 210 -15.61 7.00 -2.66
CA ALA A 210 -16.98 6.85 -3.12
C ALA A 210 -17.64 5.68 -2.41
N PHE A 211 -18.68 5.96 -1.63
CA PHE A 211 -19.44 4.98 -0.85
C PHE A 211 -20.76 4.69 -1.55
N GLN A 212 -21.10 3.43 -1.71
CA GLN A 212 -22.37 2.98 -2.27
C GLN A 212 -22.84 1.71 -1.54
N ALA A 213 -24.12 1.65 -1.21
CA ALA A 213 -24.78 0.47 -0.63
C ALA A 213 -25.88 -0.01 -1.59
N SER A 214 -26.66 -1.02 -1.21
CA SER A 214 -27.60 -1.70 -2.12
C SER A 214 -28.62 -0.76 -2.77
N HIS A 215 -29.36 0.00 -1.96
CA HIS A 215 -30.45 0.89 -2.41
C HIS A 215 -30.25 2.36 -2.00
N TRP A 216 -29.01 2.73 -1.69
CA TRP A 216 -28.65 4.11 -1.36
C TRP A 216 -27.80 4.72 -2.47
N LEU A 217 -28.07 5.99 -2.74
CA LEU A 217 -27.30 6.82 -3.65
C LEU A 217 -25.83 6.89 -3.23
N ARG A 218 -24.94 6.85 -4.24
CA ARG A 218 -23.50 6.99 -4.04
C ARG A 218 -23.18 8.37 -3.44
N ARG A 219 -22.21 8.41 -2.54
CA ARG A 219 -21.66 9.65 -1.99
C ARG A 219 -20.15 9.67 -2.00
N LEU A 220 -19.58 10.84 -2.27
CA LEU A 220 -18.15 11.07 -2.38
C LEU A 220 -17.62 11.92 -1.23
N VAL A 221 -16.67 11.38 -0.45
CA VAL A 221 -15.87 12.16 0.50
C VAL A 221 -14.57 12.54 -0.16
N ARG A 222 -14.41 13.84 -0.45
CA ARG A 222 -13.29 14.37 -1.24
C ARG A 222 -12.06 14.72 -0.40
N ASN A 223 -10.88 14.67 -1.03
CA ASN A 223 -9.61 15.17 -0.51
C ASN A 223 -9.16 14.54 0.83
N VAL A 224 -9.42 13.26 1.04
CA VAL A 224 -8.95 12.52 2.22
C VAL A 224 -7.46 12.23 2.07
N THR A 225 -6.64 12.83 2.93
CA THR A 225 -5.18 12.73 2.87
C THR A 225 -4.65 11.73 3.88
N VAL A 226 -3.93 10.72 3.38
CA VAL A 226 -3.18 9.73 4.16
C VAL A 226 -1.71 10.08 4.10
N SER A 227 -1.10 10.40 5.24
CA SER A 227 0.30 10.81 5.35
C SER A 227 0.96 10.29 6.61
N GLY A 228 1.48 9.07 6.55
CA GLY A 228 2.30 8.51 7.62
C GLY A 228 1.52 7.96 8.82
N ALA A 229 0.19 8.07 8.82
CA ALA A 229 -0.69 7.68 9.93
C ALA A 229 -2.10 7.30 9.46
N ASN A 230 -2.84 6.58 10.32
CA ASN A 230 -4.27 6.29 10.12
C ASN A 230 -5.09 7.58 10.12
N VAL A 231 -6.12 7.62 9.28
CA VAL A 231 -7.06 8.73 9.19
C VAL A 231 -8.37 8.31 9.84
N THR A 232 -8.90 9.15 10.72
CA THR A 232 -10.16 8.89 11.42
C THR A 232 -11.14 10.04 11.19
N GLY A 233 -12.43 9.82 11.47
CA GLY A 233 -13.47 10.85 11.35
C GLY A 233 -13.92 11.12 9.91
N VAL A 234 -13.66 10.20 8.99
CA VAL A 234 -14.14 10.27 7.60
C VAL A 234 -15.58 9.78 7.56
N ASN A 235 -16.52 10.67 7.89
CA ASN A 235 -17.94 10.33 7.99
C ASN A 235 -18.68 10.63 6.68
N VAL A 236 -19.72 9.84 6.40
CA VAL A 236 -20.57 9.98 5.20
C VAL A 236 -22.01 9.62 5.53
N SER A 237 -22.97 10.28 4.88
CA SER A 237 -24.41 9.98 4.97
C SER A 237 -24.92 9.56 3.60
N LEU A 238 -25.43 8.34 3.47
CA LEU A 238 -25.97 7.81 2.22
C LEU A 238 -27.48 8.03 2.19
N THR A 239 -27.95 8.64 1.11
CA THR A 239 -29.37 8.94 0.91
C THR A 239 -30.06 7.76 0.25
N ASN A 240 -31.18 7.34 0.83
CA ASN A 240 -31.90 6.12 0.50
C ASN A 240 -32.87 6.33 -0.69
N GLY A 241 -33.21 5.27 -1.44
CA GLY A 241 -34.29 5.27 -2.42
C GLY A 241 -33.95 4.77 -3.83
N ASP A 242 -32.69 4.42 -4.09
CA ASP A 242 -32.18 3.94 -5.38
C ASP A 242 -32.34 2.41 -5.48
N VAL A 243 -33.58 1.96 -5.59
CA VAL A 243 -33.95 0.53 -5.56
C VAL A 243 -33.30 -0.24 -6.72
N ASN A 244 -33.15 0.39 -7.89
CA ASN A 244 -32.62 -0.24 -9.08
C ASN A 244 -31.08 -0.18 -9.19
N GLY A 245 -30.42 0.66 -8.38
CA GLY A 245 -28.97 0.81 -8.30
C GLY A 245 -28.35 1.64 -9.43
N ASP A 246 -29.14 2.47 -10.13
CA ASP A 246 -28.67 3.31 -11.23
C ASP A 246 -28.11 4.68 -10.79
N ASN A 247 -28.05 4.91 -9.48
CA ASN A 247 -27.57 6.13 -8.83
C ASN A 247 -28.52 7.34 -8.98
N GLU A 248 -29.79 7.10 -9.27
CA GLU A 248 -30.87 8.08 -9.28
C GLU A 248 -32.09 7.52 -8.52
N VAL A 249 -32.86 8.38 -7.85
CA VAL A 249 -34.17 7.98 -7.29
C VAL A 249 -35.26 8.48 -8.21
N GLY A 250 -35.83 7.57 -8.99
CA GLY A 250 -36.75 7.89 -10.06
C GLY A 250 -37.99 7.00 -10.17
N LEU A 251 -38.61 7.05 -11.33
CA LEU A 251 -39.83 6.30 -11.63
C LEU A 251 -39.59 4.78 -11.70
N LEU A 252 -38.37 4.37 -12.05
CA LEU A 252 -38.01 2.95 -12.09
C LEU A 252 -37.97 2.35 -10.68
N ASP A 253 -37.42 3.08 -9.71
CA ASP A 253 -37.41 2.68 -8.30
C ASP A 253 -38.81 2.58 -7.73
N PHE A 254 -39.66 3.57 -8.03
CA PHE A 254 -41.07 3.53 -7.66
C PHE A 254 -41.79 2.32 -8.26
N GLY A 255 -41.50 1.97 -9.52
CA GLY A 255 -42.02 0.77 -10.17
C GLY A 255 -41.61 -0.52 -9.45
N LEU A 256 -40.35 -0.62 -9.01
CA LEU A 256 -39.86 -1.77 -8.25
C LEU A 256 -40.47 -1.87 -6.85
N LEU A 257 -40.64 -0.73 -6.17
CA LEU A 257 -41.30 -0.69 -4.86
C LEU A 257 -42.76 -1.11 -4.96
N THR A 258 -43.51 -0.56 -5.93
CA THR A 258 -44.93 -0.89 -6.12
C THR A 258 -45.14 -2.35 -6.53
N ALA A 259 -44.23 -2.93 -7.31
CA ALA A 259 -44.28 -4.35 -7.67
C ALA A 259 -44.10 -5.29 -6.47
N ALA A 260 -43.36 -4.84 -5.44
CA ALA A 260 -43.09 -5.59 -4.21
C ALA A 260 -44.01 -5.19 -3.04
N PHE A 261 -44.97 -4.29 -3.23
CA PHE A 261 -45.76 -3.73 -2.15
C PHE A 261 -46.57 -4.80 -1.39
N ASN A 262 -46.62 -4.68 -0.06
CA ASN A 262 -47.26 -5.62 0.87
C ASN A 262 -46.69 -7.05 0.76
N THR A 263 -45.36 -7.16 0.62
CA THR A 263 -44.62 -8.43 0.64
C THR A 263 -43.57 -8.42 1.74
N GLN A 264 -43.19 -9.63 2.16
CA GLN A 264 -42.17 -9.89 3.19
C GLN A 264 -41.22 -11.02 2.73
N PRO A 265 -40.09 -11.27 3.42
CA PRO A 265 -39.19 -12.36 3.08
C PRO A 265 -39.89 -13.70 2.92
N GLY A 266 -39.73 -14.31 1.74
CA GLY A 266 -40.35 -15.59 1.37
C GLY A 266 -41.52 -15.47 0.39
N ASP A 267 -42.08 -14.28 0.21
CA ASP A 267 -43.09 -14.03 -0.81
C ASP A 267 -42.47 -14.01 -2.22
N ALA A 268 -43.24 -14.45 -3.22
CA ALA A 268 -42.76 -14.56 -4.59
C ALA A 268 -42.40 -13.21 -5.24
N ALA A 269 -43.04 -12.12 -4.80
CA ALA A 269 -42.80 -10.76 -5.28
C ALA A 269 -41.89 -9.94 -4.35
N TRP A 270 -41.30 -10.56 -3.33
CA TRP A 270 -40.36 -9.91 -2.43
C TRP A 270 -39.17 -9.34 -3.18
N ASN A 271 -38.89 -8.05 -2.95
CA ASN A 271 -37.68 -7.39 -3.39
C ASN A 271 -36.97 -6.80 -2.17
N PRO A 272 -35.82 -7.37 -1.75
CA PRO A 272 -35.10 -6.87 -0.58
C PRO A 272 -34.55 -5.45 -0.74
N ASN A 273 -34.43 -4.95 -1.98
CA ASN A 273 -34.02 -3.56 -2.22
C ASN A 273 -35.19 -2.57 -2.13
N ALA A 274 -36.44 -3.05 -2.10
CA ALA A 274 -37.63 -2.21 -1.95
C ALA A 274 -38.06 -2.05 -0.48
N ASP A 275 -37.53 -2.87 0.43
CA ASP A 275 -37.57 -2.67 1.88
C ASP A 275 -36.45 -1.67 2.24
N LEU A 276 -36.79 -0.39 2.12
CA LEU A 276 -35.86 0.73 2.26
C LEU A 276 -35.61 1.05 3.73
N ASN A 277 -36.60 0.87 4.61
CA ASN A 277 -36.41 1.11 6.03
C ASN A 277 -35.79 -0.09 6.77
N GLY A 278 -35.82 -1.29 6.18
CA GLY A 278 -35.24 -2.51 6.74
C GLY A 278 -36.10 -3.14 7.84
N ASP A 279 -37.43 -3.00 7.78
CA ASP A 279 -38.36 -3.59 8.75
C ASP A 279 -38.91 -4.96 8.33
N GLU A 280 -38.39 -5.52 7.24
CA GLU A 280 -38.78 -6.79 6.63
C GLU A 280 -40.19 -6.79 6.00
N GLU A 281 -40.75 -5.62 5.69
CA GLU A 281 -42.02 -5.47 4.96
C GLU A 281 -41.95 -4.31 3.95
N VAL A 282 -42.24 -4.56 2.67
CA VAL A 282 -42.33 -3.45 1.69
C VAL A 282 -43.68 -2.76 1.82
N GLY A 283 -43.72 -1.53 2.31
CA GLY A 283 -44.97 -0.84 2.63
C GLY A 283 -44.97 0.68 2.46
N LEU A 284 -45.90 1.33 3.17
CA LEU A 284 -46.02 2.79 3.19
C LEU A 284 -44.82 3.52 3.82
N PRO A 285 -44.12 2.95 4.83
CA PRO A 285 -42.87 3.53 5.31
C PRO A 285 -41.82 3.65 4.21
N ASP A 286 -41.59 2.61 3.39
CA ASP A 286 -40.63 2.64 2.28
C ASP A 286 -41.03 3.63 1.20
N PHE A 287 -42.33 3.67 0.86
CA PHE A 287 -42.83 4.67 -0.06
C PHE A 287 -42.54 6.10 0.43
N SER A 288 -42.62 6.34 1.75
CA SER A 288 -42.29 7.64 2.34
C SER A 288 -40.81 7.97 2.22
N VAL A 289 -39.91 6.96 2.33
CA VAL A 289 -38.47 7.13 2.09
C VAL A 289 -38.22 7.52 0.64
N LEU A 290 -38.79 6.76 -0.30
CA LEU A 290 -38.61 6.99 -1.74
C LEU A 290 -39.11 8.39 -2.15
N VAL A 291 -40.28 8.81 -1.68
CA VAL A 291 -40.84 10.14 -2.00
C VAL A 291 -39.98 11.29 -1.48
N ARG A 292 -39.34 11.15 -0.31
CA ARG A 292 -38.45 12.20 0.23
C ARG A 292 -37.19 12.37 -0.61
N SER A 293 -36.73 11.30 -1.23
CA SER A 293 -35.52 11.29 -2.05
C SER A 293 -35.80 11.42 -3.56
N PHE A 294 -37.06 11.53 -3.98
CA PHE A 294 -37.43 11.49 -5.39
C PHE A 294 -36.78 12.62 -6.21
N GLY A 295 -36.16 12.26 -7.33
CA GLY A 295 -35.43 13.17 -8.22
C GLY A 295 -34.02 13.52 -7.76
N LEU A 296 -33.51 12.88 -6.69
CA LEU A 296 -32.12 13.01 -6.28
C LEU A 296 -31.24 12.04 -7.07
N ALA A 297 -30.01 12.48 -7.35
CA ALA A 297 -28.95 11.65 -7.93
C ALA A 297 -27.75 11.60 -6.97
N GLY A 298 -27.05 10.47 -6.99
CA GLY A 298 -25.82 10.30 -6.23
C GLY A 298 -24.63 11.02 -6.88
N ASP A 299 -23.52 11.03 -6.18
CA ASP A 299 -22.26 11.54 -6.72
C ASP A 299 -21.68 10.57 -7.77
N ASP A 300 -20.92 11.12 -8.73
CA ASP A 300 -20.15 10.33 -9.71
C ASP A 300 -18.90 9.70 -9.10
#